data_AF-A0A1W1YRW7-F1
#
_entry.id   AF-A0A1W1YRW7-F1
#
_cell.length_a   1.000
_cell.length_b   1.000
_cell.length_c   1.000
_cell.angle_alpha   90.00
_cell.angle_beta   90.00
_cell.angle_gamma   90.00
#
_symmetry.space_group_name_H-M   'P 1'
#
loop_
_entity.id
_entity.type
_entity.pdbx_description
1 polymer ?
#
loop_
_entity_poly.entity_id
_entity_poly.type
_entity_poly.pdbx_seq_one_letter_code
_entity_poly.pdbx_strand_id
1 'polypeptide(L)'
;MTKTSAPKILSDADVDAKMSTYVPASLPAETWEAWEDEVADMARAAEPSSFQDLTYVLGSICAFLAWSTPTHGDDDLAAQVTPDQITRYLAVLEQGGTATGTRENRRSQLFRVQRGLAGRPARKAIARGRSPFAPPYSPAEVAALRAIDAPSVTLAKLLALLDDDSTAAESVVAALEGIATEAMCREFATAGLKFDRRRWRPTWASRLVRNDLDFATLARSHGFSRNDCERYLQHHPAAPGTIDQLRG
;
A
#
# COMPACT_ATOMS: atom_id res chain seq x y z
N MET A 1 -14.67 24.64 4.35
CA MET A 1 -13.38 24.44 5.06
C MET A 1 -13.40 23.06 5.71
N THR A 2 -12.82 22.06 5.07
CA THR A 2 -12.68 20.72 5.65
C THR A 2 -11.61 20.76 6.73
N LYS A 3 -12.01 20.53 7.99
CA LYS A 3 -11.08 20.33 9.10
C LYS A 3 -10.26 19.08 8.80
N THR A 4 -9.00 19.26 8.42
CA THR A 4 -8.01 18.18 8.39
C THR A 4 -7.78 17.74 9.82
N SER A 5 -8.52 16.73 10.29
CA SER A 5 -8.25 16.10 11.59
C SER A 5 -6.80 15.68 11.65
N ALA A 6 -6.13 16.00 12.74
CA ALA A 6 -4.76 15.55 12.99
C ALA A 6 -4.71 14.02 12.83
N PRO A 7 -3.67 13.48 12.17
CA PRO A 7 -3.53 12.04 12.00
C PRO A 7 -3.52 11.37 13.37
N LYS A 8 -4.24 10.26 13.50
CA LYS A 8 -4.24 9.43 14.71
C LYS A 8 -2.86 8.81 14.85
N ILE A 9 -2.06 9.32 15.79
CA ILE A 9 -0.82 8.69 16.26
C ILE A 9 -1.21 7.77 17.40
N LEU A 10 -0.61 6.58 17.47
CA LEU A 10 -0.77 5.69 18.62
C LEU A 10 -0.23 6.37 19.88
N SER A 11 -0.91 6.18 21.00
CA SER A 11 -0.40 6.63 22.29
C SER A 11 0.78 5.78 22.75
N ASP A 12 1.59 6.28 23.70
CA ASP A 12 2.67 5.49 24.29
C ASP A 12 2.14 4.19 24.92
N ALA A 13 0.96 4.25 25.55
CA ALA A 13 0.29 3.07 26.11
C ALA A 13 -0.08 2.03 25.03
N ASP A 14 -0.44 2.45 23.82
CA ASP A 14 -0.68 1.51 22.71
C ASP A 14 0.63 0.83 22.26
N VAL A 15 1.74 1.57 22.27
CA VAL A 15 3.07 1.02 21.95
C VAL A 15 3.49 0.01 23.01
N ASP A 16 3.38 0.36 24.29
CA ASP A 16 3.72 -0.51 25.43
C ASP A 16 2.90 -1.80 25.42
N ALA A 17 1.60 -1.69 25.19
CA ALA A 17 0.71 -2.85 25.07
C ALA A 17 1.17 -3.78 23.93
N LYS A 18 1.59 -3.21 22.80
CA LYS A 18 2.11 -4.01 21.69
C LYS A 18 3.46 -4.65 22.01
N MET A 19 4.37 -3.91 22.63
CA MET A 19 5.70 -4.39 23.00
C MET A 19 5.62 -5.60 23.95
N SER A 20 4.72 -5.59 24.93
CA SER A 20 4.53 -6.69 25.88
C SER A 20 4.15 -8.05 25.26
N THR A 21 3.67 -8.04 24.01
CA THR A 21 3.24 -9.25 23.27
C THR A 21 4.04 -9.49 22.00
N TYR A 22 4.99 -8.61 21.68
CA TYR A 22 5.75 -8.68 20.44
C TYR A 22 6.93 -9.63 20.60
N VAL A 23 7.05 -10.58 19.67
CA VAL A 23 8.20 -11.49 19.60
C VAL A 23 8.82 -11.35 18.21
N PRO A 24 10.06 -10.85 18.09
CA PRO A 24 10.70 -10.67 16.78
C PRO A 24 11.07 -12.02 16.16
N ALA A 25 10.69 -12.23 14.90
CA ALA A 25 11.07 -13.45 14.16
C ALA A 25 12.54 -13.45 13.71
N SER A 26 13.21 -12.30 13.72
CA SER A 26 14.56 -12.11 13.18
C SER A 26 15.66 -12.07 14.24
N LEU A 27 15.32 -12.18 15.52
CA LEU A 27 16.27 -12.04 16.63
C LEU A 27 16.19 -13.24 17.58
N PRO A 28 17.32 -13.74 18.09
CA PRO A 28 17.34 -14.62 19.26
C PRO A 28 16.72 -13.94 20.48
N ALA A 29 16.17 -14.73 21.41
CA ALA A 29 15.52 -14.22 22.62
C ALA A 29 16.45 -13.33 23.47
N GLU A 30 17.71 -13.74 23.63
CA GLU A 30 18.72 -12.98 24.38
C GLU A 30 19.02 -11.62 23.75
N THR A 31 19.09 -11.55 22.41
CA THR A 31 19.25 -10.27 21.70
C THR A 31 18.00 -9.42 21.81
N TRP A 32 16.81 -10.02 21.84
CA TRP A 32 15.58 -9.25 22.03
C TRP A 32 15.53 -8.62 23.42
N GLU A 33 15.79 -9.41 24.47
CA GLU A 33 15.80 -8.95 25.86
C GLU A 33 16.79 -7.80 26.08
N ALA A 34 17.95 -7.83 25.43
CA ALA A 34 18.96 -6.78 25.54
C ALA A 34 18.57 -5.45 24.85
N TRP A 35 17.71 -5.49 23.84
CA TRP A 35 17.44 -4.33 22.95
C TRP A 35 15.97 -3.89 22.93
N GLU A 36 15.08 -4.54 23.67
CA GLU A 36 13.63 -4.29 23.58
C GLU A 36 13.26 -2.83 23.91
N ASP A 37 13.89 -2.24 24.92
CA ASP A 37 13.65 -0.86 25.34
C ASP A 37 14.06 0.14 24.25
N GLU A 38 15.25 -0.01 23.68
CA GLU A 38 15.72 0.87 22.63
C GLU A 38 14.89 0.72 21.34
N VAL A 39 14.48 -0.51 21.01
CA VAL A 39 13.54 -0.76 19.91
C VAL A 39 12.19 -0.09 20.17
N ALA A 40 11.71 -0.08 21.41
CA ALA A 40 10.48 0.63 21.78
C ALA A 40 10.62 2.14 21.55
N ASP A 41 11.72 2.75 21.99
CA ASP A 41 11.99 4.17 21.82
C ASP A 41 12.10 4.57 20.34
N MET A 42 12.79 3.77 19.54
CA MET A 42 12.86 3.95 18.09
C MET A 42 11.48 3.82 17.43
N ALA A 43 10.63 2.90 17.91
CA ALA A 43 9.28 2.73 17.40
C ALA A 43 8.39 3.93 17.77
N ARG A 44 8.50 4.48 18.98
CA ARG A 44 7.82 5.72 19.40
C ARG A 44 8.26 6.90 18.54
N ALA A 45 9.56 7.04 18.29
CA ALA A 45 10.11 8.09 17.42
C ALA A 45 9.54 8.04 15.99
N ALA A 46 9.13 6.86 15.51
CA ALA A 46 8.48 6.74 14.21
C ALA A 46 7.02 7.24 14.18
N GLU A 47 6.40 7.53 15.32
CA GLU A 47 5.00 8.00 15.43
C GLU A 47 3.99 7.10 14.66
N PRO A 48 3.89 5.80 14.96
CA PRO A 48 3.02 4.87 14.25
C PRO A 48 1.55 5.28 14.36
N SER A 49 0.80 5.07 13.27
CA SER A 49 -0.61 5.51 13.19
C SER A 49 -1.64 4.42 13.48
N SER A 50 -1.19 3.17 13.61
CA SER A 50 -2.02 2.00 13.90
C SER A 50 -1.15 0.84 14.38
N PHE A 51 -1.76 -0.18 15.01
CA PHE A 51 -1.03 -1.40 15.43
C PHE A 51 -0.37 -2.13 14.26
N GLN A 52 -0.98 -2.08 13.07
CA GLN A 52 -0.40 -2.67 11.87
C GLN A 52 0.85 -1.89 11.40
N ASP A 53 0.77 -0.56 11.42
CA ASP A 53 1.92 0.31 11.12
C ASP A 53 3.07 0.07 12.12
N LEU A 54 2.75 0.02 13.42
CA LEU A 54 3.70 -0.31 14.48
C LEU A 54 4.36 -1.68 14.24
N THR A 55 3.59 -2.69 13.84
CA THR A 55 4.15 -4.03 13.52
C THR A 55 5.15 -3.97 12.35
N TYR A 56 4.90 -3.13 11.34
CA TYR A 56 5.85 -2.94 10.24
C TYR A 56 7.11 -2.16 10.63
N VAL A 57 6.97 -1.17 11.51
CA VAL A 57 8.10 -0.43 12.08
C VAL A 57 8.97 -1.39 12.89
N LEU A 58 8.40 -2.09 13.87
CA LEU A 58 9.12 -3.05 14.72
C LEU A 58 9.83 -4.13 13.90
N GLY A 59 9.13 -4.73 12.93
CA GLY A 59 9.74 -5.73 12.06
C GLY A 59 10.87 -5.18 11.17
N SER A 60 10.86 -3.89 10.85
CA SER A 60 11.94 -3.25 10.10
C SER A 60 13.14 -2.93 10.98
N ILE A 61 12.91 -2.45 12.22
CA ILE A 61 13.96 -2.19 13.22
C ILE A 61 14.65 -3.49 13.60
N CYS A 62 13.89 -4.53 13.99
CA CYS A 62 14.46 -5.81 14.43
C CYS A 62 15.26 -6.51 13.32
N ALA A 63 14.81 -6.39 12.06
CA ALA A 63 15.53 -6.95 10.93
C ALA A 63 16.77 -6.13 10.54
N PHE A 64 16.83 -4.85 10.91
CA PHE A 64 18.03 -4.02 10.75
C PHE A 64 19.03 -4.30 11.88
N LEU A 65 18.56 -4.37 13.13
CA LEU A 65 19.35 -4.78 14.28
C LEU A 65 20.01 -6.14 14.03
N ALA A 66 19.25 -7.17 13.63
CA ALA A 66 19.81 -8.49 13.33
C ALA A 66 20.97 -8.48 12.31
N TRP A 67 20.97 -7.50 11.40
CA TRP A 67 22.04 -7.32 10.42
C TRP A 67 23.21 -6.49 10.97
N SER A 68 22.96 -5.51 11.85
CA SER A 68 23.99 -4.61 12.36
C SER A 68 24.72 -5.15 13.60
N THR A 69 24.07 -5.94 14.46
CA THR A 69 24.66 -6.52 15.68
C THR A 69 25.96 -7.31 15.41
N PRO A 70 26.06 -8.15 14.35
CA PRO A 70 27.30 -8.88 14.06
C PRO A 70 28.47 -8.01 13.58
N THR A 71 28.21 -6.76 13.19
CA THR A 71 29.10 -6.02 12.29
C THR A 71 29.69 -4.76 12.93
N HIS A 72 29.00 -4.13 13.90
CA HIS A 72 29.37 -2.78 14.36
C HIS A 72 29.80 -2.69 15.82
N GLY A 73 29.49 -3.69 16.66
CA GLY A 73 29.98 -3.75 18.06
C GLY A 73 29.61 -2.54 18.94
N ASP A 74 28.76 -1.63 18.45
CA ASP A 74 28.31 -0.43 19.14
C ASP A 74 27.03 -0.75 19.91
N ASP A 75 27.01 -0.37 21.18
CA ASP A 75 25.88 -0.52 22.12
C ASP A 75 24.79 0.57 21.91
N ASP A 76 24.73 1.19 20.72
CA ASP A 76 23.76 2.24 20.37
C ASP A 76 23.18 1.97 18.96
N LEU A 77 22.00 1.36 18.91
CA LEU A 77 21.30 1.03 17.68
C LEU A 77 20.73 2.30 17.03
N ALA A 78 20.26 3.26 17.81
CA ALA A 78 19.73 4.53 17.32
C ALA A 78 20.79 5.30 16.52
N ALA A 79 22.05 5.33 16.99
CA ALA A 79 23.17 5.93 16.29
C ALA A 79 23.52 5.20 14.98
N GLN A 80 23.24 3.90 14.89
CA GLN A 80 23.47 3.11 13.67
C GLN A 80 22.43 3.36 12.57
N VAL A 81 21.25 3.91 12.87
CA VAL A 81 20.20 4.20 11.89
C VAL A 81 20.51 5.48 11.08
N THR A 82 21.59 5.41 10.31
CA THR A 82 22.03 6.48 9.40
C THR A 82 21.66 6.17 7.95
N PRO A 83 21.54 7.18 7.07
CA PRO A 83 21.27 6.96 5.65
C PRO A 83 22.23 5.98 4.96
N ASP A 84 23.51 6.02 5.33
CA ASP A 84 24.54 5.16 4.75
C ASP A 84 24.38 3.70 5.20
N GLN A 85 24.14 3.46 6.48
CA GLN A 85 23.91 2.10 6.98
C GLN A 85 22.60 1.51 6.46
N ILE A 86 21.53 2.32 6.37
CA ILE A 86 20.28 1.91 5.74
C ILE A 86 20.52 1.51 4.28
N THR A 87 21.33 2.28 3.53
CA THR A 87 21.65 1.97 2.13
C THR A 87 22.44 0.67 2.00
N ARG A 88 23.44 0.44 2.85
CA ARG A 88 24.21 -0.83 2.89
C ARG A 88 23.31 -2.02 3.20
N TYR A 89 22.45 -1.88 4.21
CA TYR A 89 21.47 -2.90 4.57
C TYR A 89 20.55 -3.27 3.40
N LEU A 90 20.01 -2.28 2.71
CA LEU A 90 19.11 -2.51 1.57
C LEU A 90 19.82 -3.19 0.39
N ALA A 91 21.11 -2.92 0.18
CA ALA A 91 21.93 -3.59 -0.82
C ALA A 91 22.14 -5.08 -0.49
N VAL A 92 22.37 -5.41 0.79
CA VAL A 92 22.46 -6.81 1.24
C VAL A 92 21.14 -7.55 1.01
N LEU A 93 20.00 -6.92 1.31
CA LEU A 93 18.68 -7.50 1.04
C LEU A 93 18.45 -7.73 -0.46
N GLU A 94 18.89 -6.82 -1.31
CA GLU A 94 18.80 -6.94 -2.77
C GLU A 94 19.62 -8.11 -3.30
N GLN A 95 20.88 -8.24 -2.86
CA GLN A 95 21.75 -9.37 -3.21
C GLN A 95 21.18 -10.70 -2.72
N GLY A 96 20.49 -10.71 -1.58
CA GLY A 96 19.78 -11.87 -1.05
C GLY A 96 18.44 -12.19 -1.73
N GLY A 97 18.07 -11.47 -2.80
CA GLY A 97 16.84 -11.73 -3.57
C GLY A 97 15.55 -11.25 -2.91
N THR A 98 15.62 -10.33 -1.94
CA THR A 98 14.42 -9.78 -1.29
C THR A 98 13.59 -8.99 -2.29
N ALA A 99 12.29 -9.29 -2.35
CA ALA A 99 11.34 -8.61 -3.23
C ALA A 99 11.39 -7.07 -3.08
N THR A 100 11.34 -6.35 -4.20
CA THR A 100 11.44 -4.88 -4.26
C THR A 100 10.45 -4.18 -3.33
N GLY A 101 9.19 -4.63 -3.29
CA GLY A 101 8.18 -4.06 -2.39
C GLY A 101 8.53 -4.18 -0.90
N THR A 102 9.16 -5.29 -0.50
CA THR A 102 9.63 -5.49 0.88
C THR A 102 10.81 -4.57 1.19
N ARG A 103 11.76 -4.41 0.25
CA ARG A 103 12.91 -3.49 0.39
C ARG A 103 12.45 -2.04 0.50
N GLU A 104 11.55 -1.58 -0.37
CA GLU A 104 11.00 -0.22 -0.32
C GLU A 104 10.20 0.02 0.96
N ASN A 105 9.45 -0.98 1.45
CA ASN A 105 8.79 -0.87 2.75
C ASN A 105 9.81 -0.71 3.89
N ARG A 106 10.85 -1.54 3.95
CA ARG A 106 11.92 -1.44 4.98
C ARG A 106 12.63 -0.10 4.90
N ARG A 107 12.99 0.35 3.69
CA ARG A 107 13.56 1.67 3.42
C ARG A 107 12.69 2.77 4.01
N SER A 108 11.40 2.78 3.66
CA SER A 108 10.47 3.81 4.14
C SER A 108 10.36 3.85 5.66
N GLN A 109 10.32 2.69 6.32
CA GLN A 109 10.21 2.63 7.79
C GLN A 109 11.51 3.05 8.47
N LEU A 110 12.68 2.60 8.01
CA LEU A 110 13.96 2.99 8.60
C LEU A 110 14.27 4.49 8.43
N PHE A 111 13.98 5.08 7.26
CA PHE A 111 14.11 6.53 7.10
C PHE A 111 13.09 7.33 7.91
N ARG A 112 11.95 6.73 8.26
CA ARG A 112 10.97 7.34 9.17
C ARG A 112 11.50 7.36 10.59
N VAL A 113 12.02 6.24 11.08
CA VAL A 113 12.69 6.13 12.39
C VAL A 113 13.85 7.13 12.47
N GLN A 114 14.75 7.15 11.49
CA GLN A 114 15.88 8.09 11.41
C GLN A 114 15.45 9.55 11.58
N ARG A 115 14.35 9.95 10.93
CA ARG A 115 13.82 11.31 11.05
C ARG A 115 13.28 11.60 12.44
N GLY A 116 12.53 10.65 13.00
CA GLY A 116 12.00 10.73 14.35
C GLY A 116 13.10 10.93 15.39
N LEU A 117 14.14 10.09 15.33
CA LEU A 117 15.32 10.19 16.19
C LEU A 117 16.04 11.55 16.04
N ALA A 118 16.01 12.13 14.84
CA ALA A 118 16.56 13.47 14.59
C ALA A 118 15.62 14.63 15.01
N GLY A 119 14.52 14.35 15.72
CA GLY A 119 13.52 15.34 16.13
C GLY A 119 12.74 15.97 14.97
N ARG A 120 12.79 15.34 13.78
CA ARG A 120 12.08 15.82 12.58
C ARG A 120 10.74 15.10 12.47
N PRO A 121 9.68 15.78 12.01
CA PRO A 121 8.40 15.13 11.81
C PRO A 121 8.53 13.87 10.97
N ALA A 122 7.98 12.76 11.46
CA ALA A 122 7.90 11.51 10.74
C ALA A 122 7.14 11.77 9.43
N ARG A 123 7.71 11.36 8.29
CA ARG A 123 6.98 11.47 7.02
C ARG A 123 5.78 10.54 7.12
N LYS A 124 4.58 11.10 6.90
CA LYS A 124 3.32 10.35 6.87
C LYS A 124 3.53 9.05 6.11
N ALA A 125 3.19 7.91 6.73
CA ALA A 125 3.00 6.69 5.99
C ALA A 125 2.05 7.03 4.85
N ILE A 126 2.54 6.92 3.61
CA ILE A 126 1.67 7.04 2.45
C ILE A 126 0.67 5.92 2.67
N ALA A 127 -0.59 6.27 2.97
CA ALA A 127 -1.65 5.31 3.17
C ALA A 127 -1.50 4.29 2.04
N ARG A 128 -1.16 3.04 2.39
CA ARG A 128 -0.91 2.00 1.39
C ARG A 128 -2.15 2.04 0.49
N GLY A 129 -1.92 2.46 -0.75
CA GLY A 129 -3.02 2.67 -1.69
C GLY A 129 -3.87 1.41 -1.70
N ARG A 130 -5.19 1.60 -1.76
CA ARG A 130 -6.18 0.53 -1.95
C ARG A 130 -5.57 -0.59 -2.79
N SER A 131 -5.75 -1.86 -2.36
CA SER A 131 -5.30 -3.00 -3.16
C SER A 131 -5.67 -2.74 -4.61
N PRO A 132 -4.76 -2.97 -5.57
CA PRO A 132 -5.06 -2.65 -6.95
C PRO A 132 -6.11 -3.59 -7.53
N PHE A 133 -6.41 -4.68 -6.81
CA PHE A 133 -7.52 -5.60 -7.07
C PHE A 133 -8.80 -5.27 -6.31
N ALA A 134 -8.78 -4.27 -5.42
CA ALA A 134 -9.97 -3.84 -4.71
C ALA A 134 -10.87 -3.02 -5.66
N PRO A 135 -12.20 -3.14 -5.51
CA PRO A 135 -13.13 -2.26 -6.21
C PRO A 135 -12.78 -0.78 -6.04
N PRO A 136 -13.03 0.03 -7.08
CA PRO A 136 -12.62 1.43 -7.10
C PRO A 136 -13.37 2.31 -6.09
N TYR A 137 -14.46 1.80 -5.53
CA TYR A 137 -15.30 2.45 -4.52
C TYR A 137 -15.60 1.49 -3.37
N SER A 138 -15.79 2.04 -2.17
CA SER A 138 -16.17 1.29 -0.97
C SER A 138 -17.68 1.03 -0.99
N PRO A 139 -18.18 0.06 -0.21
CA PRO A 139 -19.62 -0.17 -0.10
C PRO A 139 -20.42 1.09 0.26
N ALA A 140 -19.87 1.96 1.12
CA ALA A 140 -20.50 3.24 1.48
C ALA A 140 -20.53 4.23 0.31
N GLU A 141 -19.43 4.35 -0.45
CA GLU A 141 -19.37 5.18 -1.65
C GLU A 141 -20.36 4.68 -2.73
N VAL A 142 -20.47 3.35 -2.89
CA VAL A 142 -21.44 2.74 -3.81
C VAL A 142 -22.88 3.01 -3.37
N ALA A 143 -23.18 2.86 -2.08
CA ALA A 143 -24.50 3.18 -1.55
C ALA A 143 -24.90 4.65 -1.78
N ALA A 144 -23.95 5.57 -1.61
CA ALA A 144 -24.17 7.00 -1.89
C ALA A 144 -24.45 7.28 -3.37
N LEU A 145 -23.74 6.61 -4.29
CA LEU A 145 -24.00 6.71 -5.73
C LEU A 145 -25.34 6.09 -6.13
N ARG A 146 -25.77 5.01 -5.48
CA ARG A 146 -27.09 4.38 -5.71
C ARG A 146 -28.25 5.23 -5.24
N ALA A 147 -28.03 6.12 -4.28
CA ALA A 147 -29.06 7.03 -3.76
C ALA A 147 -29.37 8.21 -4.71
N ILE A 148 -28.70 8.30 -5.86
CA ILE A 148 -28.97 9.31 -6.88
C ILE A 148 -30.24 8.94 -7.62
N ASP A 149 -31.25 9.82 -7.55
CA ASP A 149 -32.48 9.68 -8.31
C ASP A 149 -32.23 9.84 -9.81
N ALA A 150 -32.78 8.92 -10.61
CA ALA A 150 -32.63 8.87 -12.07
C ALA A 150 -31.15 8.95 -12.54
N PRO A 151 -30.31 7.95 -12.19
CA PRO A 151 -28.90 7.97 -12.56
C PRO A 151 -28.74 7.94 -14.09
N SER A 152 -27.71 8.62 -14.58
CA SER A 152 -27.31 8.58 -15.97
C SER A 152 -27.05 7.14 -16.43
N VAL A 153 -27.25 6.87 -17.73
CA VAL A 153 -26.95 5.56 -18.32
C VAL A 153 -25.52 5.11 -18.01
N THR A 154 -24.59 6.06 -17.92
CA THR A 154 -23.19 5.83 -17.59
C THR A 154 -23.00 5.42 -16.12
N LEU A 155 -23.67 6.10 -15.18
CA LEU A 155 -23.62 5.74 -13.76
C LEU A 155 -24.31 4.39 -13.49
N ALA A 156 -25.46 4.13 -14.12
CA ALA A 156 -26.15 2.86 -13.99
C ALA A 156 -25.28 1.68 -14.45
N LYS A 157 -24.54 1.83 -15.56
CA LYS A 157 -23.55 0.85 -16.04
C LYS A 157 -22.42 0.63 -15.04
N LEU A 158 -21.87 1.71 -14.47
CA LEU A 158 -20.82 1.60 -13.45
C LEU A 158 -21.32 0.85 -12.21
N LEU A 159 -22.54 1.14 -11.73
CA LEU A 159 -23.11 0.47 -10.56
C LEU A 159 -23.33 -1.03 -10.82
N ALA A 160 -23.83 -1.40 -12.00
CA ALA A 160 -23.96 -2.80 -12.39
C ALA A 160 -22.61 -3.54 -12.39
N LEU A 161 -21.54 -2.88 -12.87
CA LEU A 161 -20.18 -3.45 -12.86
C LEU A 161 -19.59 -3.63 -11.47
N LEU A 162 -20.01 -2.83 -10.49
CA LEU A 162 -19.56 -2.95 -9.11
C LEU A 162 -20.27 -4.08 -8.35
N ASP A 163 -21.37 -4.59 -8.91
CA ASP A 163 -22.24 -5.60 -8.30
C ASP A 163 -22.02 -7.01 -8.86
N ASP A 164 -21.48 -7.13 -10.06
CA ASP A 164 -21.46 -8.38 -10.82
C ASP A 164 -20.02 -8.93 -11.03
N ASP A 165 -19.67 -9.93 -10.22
CA ASP A 165 -18.44 -10.75 -10.34
C ASP A 165 -18.46 -11.70 -11.55
N SER A 166 -19.57 -11.74 -12.31
CA SER A 166 -19.76 -12.57 -13.49
C SER A 166 -19.81 -11.81 -14.82
N THR A 167 -19.63 -10.48 -14.77
CA THR A 167 -19.78 -9.60 -15.93
C THR A 167 -18.89 -10.04 -17.11
N ALA A 168 -19.45 -10.02 -18.33
CA ALA A 168 -18.68 -10.25 -19.55
C ALA A 168 -17.72 -9.09 -19.84
N ALA A 169 -16.49 -9.41 -20.23
CA ALA A 169 -15.37 -8.50 -20.35
C ALA A 169 -15.60 -7.30 -21.31
N GLU A 170 -16.31 -7.54 -22.43
CA GLU A 170 -16.69 -6.51 -23.39
C GLU A 170 -17.56 -5.40 -22.77
N SER A 171 -18.37 -5.75 -21.75
CA SER A 171 -19.20 -4.79 -21.01
C SER A 171 -18.39 -3.93 -20.04
N VAL A 172 -17.27 -4.45 -19.52
CA VAL A 172 -16.35 -3.73 -18.62
C VAL A 172 -15.56 -2.67 -19.41
N VAL A 173 -15.04 -3.04 -20.59
CA VAL A 173 -14.26 -2.14 -21.46
C VAL A 173 -15.14 -1.03 -22.05
N ALA A 174 -16.29 -1.39 -22.64
CA ALA A 174 -17.22 -0.42 -23.23
C ALA A 174 -17.86 0.52 -22.19
N ALA A 175 -18.01 0.07 -20.95
CA ALA A 175 -18.34 0.97 -19.86
C ALA A 175 -17.18 1.94 -19.66
N LEU A 176 -15.97 1.48 -19.31
CA LEU A 176 -14.82 2.29 -18.89
C LEU A 176 -14.35 3.35 -19.92
N GLU A 177 -14.49 3.09 -21.22
CA GLU A 177 -14.08 4.03 -22.28
C GLU A 177 -14.91 5.35 -22.30
N GLY A 178 -16.17 5.32 -21.84
CA GLY A 178 -17.08 6.48 -21.88
C GLY A 178 -17.25 7.25 -20.56
N ILE A 179 -16.64 6.79 -19.46
CA ILE A 179 -17.11 7.17 -18.12
C ILE A 179 -16.48 8.46 -17.54
N ALA A 180 -16.28 9.52 -18.33
CA ALA A 180 -16.04 10.85 -17.76
C ALA A 180 -16.92 11.90 -18.42
N THR A 181 -18.19 11.55 -18.58
CA THR A 181 -19.20 12.53 -18.96
C THR A 181 -19.34 13.56 -17.84
N GLU A 182 -19.64 14.80 -18.20
CA GLU A 182 -19.94 15.83 -17.20
C GLU A 182 -21.11 15.42 -16.29
N ALA A 183 -22.06 14.66 -16.82
CA ALA A 183 -23.18 14.11 -16.06
C ALA A 183 -22.68 13.28 -14.88
N MET A 184 -21.72 12.38 -15.10
CA MET A 184 -21.23 11.55 -14.02
C MET A 184 -20.34 12.31 -13.03
N CYS A 185 -19.57 13.30 -13.49
CA CYS A 185 -18.86 14.21 -12.59
C CYS A 185 -19.82 14.95 -11.64
N ARG A 186 -20.98 15.40 -12.16
CA ARG A 186 -22.04 16.05 -11.37
C ARG A 186 -22.68 15.06 -10.38
N GLU A 187 -22.99 13.86 -10.82
CA GLU A 187 -23.57 12.80 -9.97
C GLU A 187 -22.64 12.42 -8.81
N PHE A 188 -21.35 12.24 -9.09
CA PHE A 188 -20.34 12.02 -8.04
C PHE A 188 -20.33 13.17 -7.03
N ALA A 189 -20.37 14.41 -7.51
CA ALA A 189 -20.42 15.58 -6.63
C ALA A 189 -21.70 15.61 -5.77
N THR A 190 -22.85 15.23 -6.33
CA THR A 190 -24.12 15.09 -5.60
C THR A 190 -24.01 14.04 -4.49
N ALA A 191 -23.32 12.93 -4.74
CA ALA A 191 -23.03 11.91 -3.73
C ALA A 191 -21.93 12.33 -2.72
N GLY A 192 -21.40 13.55 -2.80
CA GLY A 192 -20.30 14.02 -1.96
C GLY A 192 -18.94 13.38 -2.30
N LEU A 193 -18.82 12.80 -3.48
CA LEU A 193 -17.63 12.11 -3.96
C LEU A 193 -16.90 12.93 -5.02
N LYS A 194 -15.58 12.75 -5.08
CA LYS A 194 -14.79 13.27 -6.19
C LYS A 194 -14.65 12.19 -7.25
N PHE A 195 -15.04 12.53 -8.47
CA PHE A 195 -14.75 11.69 -9.63
C PHE A 195 -13.22 11.58 -9.84
N ASP A 196 -12.71 10.35 -9.90
CA ASP A 196 -11.28 10.07 -10.07
C ASP A 196 -11.07 8.79 -10.88
N ARG A 197 -10.71 8.96 -12.16
CA ARG A 197 -10.39 7.86 -13.07
C ARG A 197 -9.23 7.00 -12.60
N ARG A 198 -8.31 7.53 -11.79
CA ARG A 198 -7.14 6.78 -11.28
C ARG A 198 -7.52 5.66 -10.33
N ARG A 199 -8.76 5.66 -9.81
CA ARG A 199 -9.29 4.58 -8.97
C ARG A 199 -9.60 3.33 -9.79
N TRP A 200 -9.81 3.44 -11.10
CA TRP A 200 -10.20 2.34 -11.98
C TRP A 200 -8.96 1.67 -12.53
N ARG A 201 -8.28 0.94 -11.66
CA ARG A 201 -7.06 0.25 -12.03
C ARG A 201 -7.37 -0.93 -12.96
N PRO A 202 -6.60 -1.10 -14.04
CA PRO A 202 -6.70 -2.27 -14.91
C PRO A 202 -6.62 -3.61 -14.18
N THR A 203 -5.87 -3.66 -13.09
CA THR A 203 -5.70 -4.82 -12.19
C THR A 203 -6.94 -5.18 -11.39
N TRP A 204 -7.84 -4.24 -11.10
CA TRP A 204 -9.15 -4.59 -10.54
C TRP A 204 -10.05 -5.12 -11.64
N ALA A 205 -10.11 -4.43 -12.77
CA ALA A 205 -10.91 -4.82 -13.91
C ALA A 205 -10.47 -6.17 -14.52
N SER A 206 -9.19 -6.56 -14.34
CA SER A 206 -8.67 -7.84 -14.81
C SER A 206 -9.33 -9.03 -14.12
N ARG A 207 -9.92 -8.85 -12.93
CA ARG A 207 -10.71 -9.89 -12.24
C ARG A 207 -12.09 -10.10 -12.86
N LEU A 208 -12.57 -9.11 -13.61
CA LEU A 208 -13.88 -9.09 -14.24
C LEU A 208 -13.82 -9.59 -15.69
N VAL A 209 -12.63 -9.89 -16.22
CA VAL A 209 -12.44 -10.41 -17.57
C VAL A 209 -12.00 -11.88 -17.53
N ARG A 210 -12.58 -12.71 -18.40
CA ARG A 210 -12.43 -14.17 -18.38
C ARG A 210 -11.53 -14.74 -19.48
N ASN A 211 -11.01 -13.91 -20.39
CA ASN A 211 -10.10 -14.35 -21.46
C ASN A 211 -8.94 -13.37 -21.67
N ASP A 212 -7.86 -13.86 -22.28
CA ASP A 212 -6.60 -13.14 -22.45
C ASP A 212 -6.67 -11.99 -23.47
N LEU A 213 -7.57 -12.09 -24.45
CA LEU A 213 -7.71 -11.08 -25.52
C LEU A 213 -8.36 -9.79 -24.99
N ASP A 214 -9.36 -9.94 -24.13
CA ASP A 214 -10.06 -8.81 -23.51
C ASP A 214 -9.16 -8.12 -22.48
N PHE A 215 -8.36 -8.91 -21.77
CA PHE A 215 -7.32 -8.39 -20.89
C PHE A 215 -6.29 -7.55 -21.66
N ALA A 216 -5.78 -8.05 -22.78
CA ALA A 216 -4.81 -7.31 -23.61
C ALA A 216 -5.39 -6.02 -24.23
N THR A 217 -6.70 -5.97 -24.44
CA THR A 217 -7.39 -4.76 -24.90
C THR A 217 -7.50 -3.73 -23.77
N LEU A 218 -7.89 -4.17 -22.57
CA LEU A 218 -7.95 -3.34 -21.38
C LEU A 218 -6.57 -2.76 -21.01
N ALA A 219 -5.53 -3.60 -21.11
CA ALA A 219 -4.13 -3.24 -20.95
C ALA A 219 -3.73 -2.05 -21.83
N ARG A 220 -4.07 -2.11 -23.12
CA ARG A 220 -3.71 -1.11 -24.12
C ARG A 220 -4.48 0.19 -23.94
N SER A 221 -5.78 0.13 -23.62
CA SER A 221 -6.61 1.33 -23.47
C SER A 221 -6.32 2.13 -22.20
N HIS A 222 -5.89 1.47 -21.12
CA HIS A 222 -5.70 2.13 -19.82
C HIS A 222 -4.24 2.19 -19.34
N GLY A 223 -3.35 1.40 -19.94
CA GLY A 223 -1.94 1.30 -19.58
C GLY A 223 -1.72 0.61 -18.24
N PHE A 224 -0.66 -0.19 -18.14
CA PHE A 224 -0.20 -0.69 -16.85
C PHE A 224 0.92 0.18 -16.29
N SER A 225 0.78 0.59 -15.03
CA SER A 225 1.96 1.00 -14.28
C SER A 225 2.84 -0.23 -14.00
N ARG A 226 4.15 -0.04 -13.80
CA ARG A 226 5.06 -1.12 -13.42
C ARG A 226 4.55 -1.93 -12.22
N ASN A 227 4.03 -1.25 -11.20
CA ASN A 227 3.46 -1.89 -10.01
C ASN A 227 2.18 -2.69 -10.31
N ASP A 228 1.38 -2.26 -11.29
CA ASP A 228 0.18 -3.00 -11.68
C ASP A 228 0.56 -4.27 -12.46
N CYS A 229 1.58 -4.22 -13.34
CA CYS A 229 2.13 -5.41 -14.01
C CYS A 229 2.69 -6.44 -13.01
N GLU A 230 3.54 -6.00 -12.09
CA GLU A 230 4.18 -6.87 -11.08
C GLU A 230 3.13 -7.62 -10.25
N ARG A 231 2.06 -6.92 -9.85
CA ARG A 231 0.98 -7.52 -9.06
C ARG A 231 0.06 -8.40 -9.90
N TYR A 232 -0.20 -8.04 -11.15
CA TYR A 232 -0.96 -8.91 -12.06
C TYR A 232 -0.28 -10.27 -12.23
N LEU A 233 1.02 -10.27 -12.55
CA LEU A 233 1.81 -11.51 -12.74
C LEU A 233 1.88 -12.37 -11.46
N GLN A 234 1.90 -11.75 -10.27
CA GLN A 234 1.83 -12.48 -9.00
C GLN A 234 0.50 -13.23 -8.81
N HIS A 235 -0.61 -12.67 -9.29
CA HIS A 235 -1.95 -13.28 -9.15
C HIS A 235 -2.33 -14.17 -10.33
N HIS A 236 -1.65 -14.04 -11.47
CA HIS A 236 -1.87 -14.81 -12.68
C HIS A 236 -0.55 -15.42 -13.18
N PRO A 237 0.05 -16.38 -12.44
CA PRO A 237 1.37 -16.93 -12.76
C PRO A 237 1.39 -17.70 -14.08
N ALA A 238 0.23 -18.11 -14.60
CA ALA A 238 0.08 -18.76 -15.90
C ALA A 238 -0.02 -17.77 -17.08
N ALA A 239 -0.14 -16.46 -16.81
CA ALA A 239 -0.20 -15.45 -17.87
C ALA A 239 1.18 -15.30 -18.52
N PRO A 240 1.30 -15.49 -19.86
CA PRO A 240 2.57 -15.34 -20.53
C PRO A 240 2.96 -13.85 -20.63
N GLY A 241 4.18 -13.51 -20.20
CA GLY A 241 4.80 -12.22 -20.52
C GLY A 241 5.72 -11.62 -19.45
N THR A 242 6.56 -10.67 -19.84
CA THR A 242 7.36 -9.82 -18.94
C THR A 242 6.62 -8.53 -18.59
N ILE A 243 7.07 -7.84 -17.53
CA ILE A 243 6.55 -6.51 -17.16
C ILE A 243 6.58 -5.55 -18.37
N ASP A 244 7.64 -5.60 -19.16
CA ASP A 244 7.80 -4.72 -20.32
C ASP A 244 6.85 -5.08 -21.47
N GLN A 245 6.54 -6.37 -21.65
CA GLN A 245 5.55 -6.82 -22.63
C GLN A 245 4.12 -6.45 -22.24
N LEU A 246 3.81 -6.45 -20.94
CA LEU A 246 2.50 -6.02 -20.44
C LEU A 246 2.29 -4.50 -20.50
N ARG A 247 3.37 -3.72 -20.55
CA ARG A 247 3.28 -2.26 -20.60
C ARG A 247 2.97 -1.71 -21.99
N GLY A 248 3.34 -2.44 -23.05
CA GLY A 248 3.19 -1.99 -24.44
C GLY A 248 4.21 -0.93 -24.81
#